data_AF-A0A0S2KLD3-F1
#
_entry.id   AF-A0A0S2KLD3-F1
#
_cell.length_a   1.000
_cell.length_b   1.000
_cell.length_c   1.000
_cell.angle_alpha   90.00
_cell.angle_beta   90.00
_cell.angle_gamma   90.00
#
_symmetry.space_group_name_H-M   'P 1'
#
loop_
_entity.id
_entity.type
_entity.pdbx_description
1 polymer ?
#
loop_
_entity_poly.entity_id
_entity_poly.type
_entity_poly.pdbx_seq_one_letter_code
_entity_poly.pdbx_strand_id
1 'polypeptide(L)'
;MMNSNVLSAIKENYYLNNNMKEISFKEYLENEAENDPNFFYELFENEDYEQKWDYVLSEEDREEWDDLLNKANDIWHKMLGDEEEEQRARIKFQFEDLFGGKDIEDFRELVQNLYNYDDFSKQKSDVIDMNYIDEEEYKEIVKEAITEYIEKNDIKAEIKGLSADDVVMDGDNSFTYKGEEYQGFDSSDGGDFDCTSCENFDLIYEAVQEANCEDKEELTMYLCGMNFVYKNLVDDVMYKFYFK
;
A
#
# COMPACT_ATOMS: atom_id res chain seq x y z
N MET A 1 26.43 -33.72 -10.48
CA MET A 1 24.95 -33.58 -10.27
C MET A 1 24.67 -32.90 -8.94
N MET A 2 24.12 -31.70 -9.02
CA MET A 2 23.81 -30.82 -7.92
C MET A 2 22.73 -31.39 -7.00
N ASN A 3 22.97 -31.30 -5.70
CA ASN A 3 22.06 -31.72 -4.66
C ASN A 3 20.92 -30.71 -4.51
N SER A 4 19.71 -31.12 -4.91
CA SER A 4 18.53 -30.27 -4.85
C SER A 4 18.14 -29.86 -3.43
N ASN A 5 18.37 -30.72 -2.43
CA ASN A 5 18.03 -30.39 -1.04
C ASN A 5 18.96 -29.30 -0.50
N VAL A 6 20.25 -29.38 -0.82
CA VAL A 6 21.24 -28.36 -0.42
C VAL A 6 20.97 -27.05 -1.15
N LEU A 7 20.71 -27.07 -2.45
CA LEU A 7 20.33 -25.87 -3.19
C LEU A 7 19.05 -25.22 -2.63
N SER A 8 18.06 -26.02 -2.22
CA SER A 8 16.86 -25.51 -1.53
C SER A 8 17.20 -24.85 -0.20
N ALA A 9 18.08 -25.47 0.61
CA ALA A 9 18.52 -24.90 1.88
C ALA A 9 19.31 -23.59 1.70
N ILE A 10 20.17 -23.51 0.66
CA ILE A 10 20.91 -22.29 0.30
C ILE A 10 19.93 -21.16 -0.06
N LYS A 11 18.89 -21.44 -0.85
CA LYS A 11 17.85 -20.45 -1.19
C LYS A 11 17.08 -19.97 0.03
N GLU A 12 16.70 -20.89 0.93
CA GLU A 12 16.01 -20.55 2.18
C GLU A 12 16.91 -19.70 3.10
N ASN A 13 18.19 -20.06 3.23
CA ASN A 13 19.15 -19.29 4.01
C ASN A 13 19.34 -17.89 3.43
N TYR A 14 19.52 -17.78 2.11
CA TYR A 14 19.58 -16.50 1.40
C TYR A 14 18.36 -15.63 1.73
N TYR A 15 17.16 -16.20 1.57
CA TYR A 15 15.88 -15.53 1.83
C TYR A 15 15.74 -15.04 3.28
N LEU A 16 16.10 -15.86 4.27
CA LEU A 16 15.91 -15.53 5.69
C LEU A 16 16.94 -14.54 6.25
N ASN A 17 18.15 -14.50 5.68
CA ASN A 17 19.29 -13.81 6.28
C ASN A 17 19.80 -12.62 5.46
N ASN A 18 19.22 -12.34 4.28
CA ASN A 18 19.65 -11.24 3.43
C ASN A 18 18.46 -10.35 3.02
N ASN A 19 18.72 -9.06 2.92
CA ASN A 19 17.83 -8.15 2.21
C ASN A 19 18.04 -8.36 0.69
N MET A 20 17.05 -8.95 0.02
CA MET A 20 17.15 -9.27 -1.41
C MET A 20 17.20 -8.03 -2.31
N LYS A 21 16.85 -6.84 -1.80
CA LYS A 21 17.06 -5.56 -2.51
C LYS A 21 18.52 -5.08 -2.47
N GLU A 22 19.33 -5.60 -1.54
CA GLU A 22 20.73 -5.19 -1.38
C GLU A 22 21.71 -6.19 -2.00
N ILE A 23 21.49 -7.49 -1.80
CA ILE A 23 22.40 -8.56 -2.24
C ILE A 23 21.65 -9.47 -3.19
N SER A 24 22.17 -9.66 -4.41
CA SER A 24 21.57 -10.59 -5.37
C SER A 24 21.84 -12.05 -4.99
N PHE A 25 20.97 -12.99 -5.41
CA PHE A 25 21.20 -14.41 -5.15
C PHE A 25 22.53 -14.90 -5.79
N LYS A 26 22.90 -14.33 -6.94
CA LYS A 26 24.18 -14.64 -7.59
C LYS A 26 25.38 -14.24 -6.73
N GLU A 27 25.36 -13.01 -6.23
CA GLU A 27 26.42 -12.49 -5.36
C GLU A 27 26.51 -13.29 -4.06
N TYR A 28 25.37 -13.67 -3.48
CA TYR A 28 25.32 -14.57 -2.33
C TYR A 28 25.99 -15.92 -2.63
N LEU A 29 25.63 -16.56 -3.76
CA LEU A 29 26.23 -17.83 -4.18
C LEU A 29 27.75 -17.74 -4.38
N GLU A 30 28.23 -16.68 -5.04
CA GLU A 30 29.66 -16.44 -5.25
C GLU A 30 30.39 -16.21 -3.92
N ASN A 31 29.78 -15.47 -2.99
CA ASN A 31 30.34 -15.25 -1.65
C ASN A 31 30.39 -16.54 -0.82
N GLU A 32 29.32 -17.35 -0.82
CA GLU A 32 29.31 -18.64 -0.11
C GLU A 32 30.36 -19.58 -0.67
N ALA A 33 30.48 -19.67 -2.01
CA ALA A 33 31.52 -20.45 -2.66
C ALA A 33 32.94 -20.02 -2.25
N GLU A 34 33.20 -18.71 -2.18
CA GLU A 34 34.54 -18.20 -1.81
C GLU A 34 34.88 -18.38 -0.33
N ASN A 35 33.89 -18.42 0.56
CA ASN A 35 34.11 -18.34 2.01
C ASN A 35 33.83 -19.65 2.77
N ASP A 36 32.96 -20.52 2.26
CA ASP A 36 32.68 -21.83 2.86
C ASP A 36 33.49 -22.94 2.17
N PRO A 37 34.53 -23.50 2.83
CA PRO A 37 35.36 -24.55 2.27
C PRO A 37 34.62 -25.88 2.01
N ASN A 38 33.38 -26.02 2.50
CA ASN A 38 32.53 -27.18 2.25
C ASN A 38 31.41 -26.89 1.25
N PHE A 39 31.28 -25.67 0.72
CA PHE A 39 30.17 -25.28 -0.14
C PHE A 39 29.96 -26.25 -1.31
N PHE A 40 31.01 -26.50 -2.10
CA PHE A 40 30.92 -27.42 -3.24
C PHE A 40 30.84 -28.89 -2.82
N TYR A 41 31.44 -29.26 -1.69
CA TYR A 41 31.28 -30.61 -1.12
C TYR A 41 29.80 -30.90 -0.82
N GLU A 42 29.12 -29.97 -0.17
CA GLU A 42 27.70 -30.10 0.17
C GLU A 42 26.82 -29.98 -1.07
N LEU A 43 27.09 -29.00 -1.93
CA LEU A 43 26.29 -28.72 -3.12
C LEU A 43 26.30 -29.89 -4.12
N PHE A 44 27.39 -30.64 -4.23
CA PHE A 44 27.53 -31.77 -5.15
C PHE A 44 27.59 -33.14 -4.46
N GLU A 45 27.51 -33.20 -3.13
CA GLU A 45 27.72 -34.42 -2.30
C GLU A 45 28.98 -35.20 -2.72
N ASN A 46 30.08 -34.50 -2.97
CA ASN A 46 31.30 -35.10 -3.52
C ASN A 46 32.48 -34.95 -2.55
N GLU A 47 32.85 -36.05 -1.89
CA GLU A 47 33.98 -36.15 -0.94
C GLU A 47 35.31 -35.65 -1.51
N ASP A 48 35.50 -35.68 -2.84
CA ASP A 48 36.71 -35.14 -3.47
C ASP A 48 36.85 -33.62 -3.29
N TYR A 49 35.77 -32.90 -2.94
CA TYR A 49 35.76 -31.47 -2.67
C TYR A 49 35.94 -31.13 -1.19
N GLU A 50 35.99 -32.12 -0.28
CA GLU A 50 36.16 -31.88 1.16
C GLU A 50 37.49 -31.12 1.43
N GLN A 51 37.39 -29.95 2.07
CA GLN A 51 38.53 -29.12 2.50
C GLN A 51 39.46 -28.62 1.36
N LYS A 52 39.03 -28.67 0.10
CA LYS A 52 39.77 -28.06 -1.02
C LYS A 52 39.13 -26.72 -1.35
N TRP A 53 39.90 -25.64 -1.26
CA TRP A 53 39.55 -24.34 -1.85
C TRP A 53 39.45 -24.50 -3.38
N ASP A 54 38.27 -24.89 -3.87
CA ASP A 54 37.66 -24.77 -5.21
C ASP A 54 38.42 -25.24 -6.46
N TYR A 55 39.69 -25.63 -6.37
CA TYR A 55 40.51 -25.66 -7.58
C TYR A 55 40.26 -26.81 -8.55
N VAL A 56 39.39 -27.78 -8.24
CA VAL A 56 39.03 -28.79 -9.24
C VAL A 56 37.60 -29.28 -9.06
N LEU A 57 36.60 -28.40 -9.28
CA LEU A 57 35.33 -28.92 -9.80
C LEU A 57 35.62 -29.76 -11.06
N SER A 58 34.95 -30.90 -11.17
CA SER A 58 34.90 -31.66 -12.42
C SER A 58 34.36 -30.79 -13.55
N GLU A 59 34.62 -31.15 -14.82
CA GLU A 59 34.07 -30.39 -15.96
C GLU A 59 32.53 -30.38 -15.92
N GLU A 60 31.92 -31.51 -15.58
CA GLU A 60 30.48 -31.67 -15.42
C GLU A 60 29.91 -30.79 -14.30
N ASP A 61 30.52 -30.81 -13.11
CA ASP A 61 30.02 -30.00 -11.98
C ASP A 61 30.29 -28.49 -12.19
N ARG A 62 31.36 -28.12 -12.92
CA ARG A 62 31.59 -26.74 -13.33
C ARG A 62 30.52 -26.24 -14.30
N GLU A 63 30.13 -27.06 -15.28
CA GLU A 63 29.04 -26.72 -16.20
C GLU A 63 27.72 -26.54 -15.45
N GLU A 64 27.41 -27.40 -14.47
CA GLU A 64 26.21 -27.28 -13.64
C GLU A 64 26.24 -26.02 -12.75
N TRP A 65 27.40 -25.67 -12.20
CA TRP A 65 27.58 -24.43 -11.44
C TRP A 65 27.39 -23.18 -12.30
N ASP A 66 27.99 -23.14 -13.49
CA ASP A 66 27.84 -22.03 -14.43
C ASP A 66 26.38 -21.89 -14.89
N ASP A 67 25.67 -23.00 -15.11
CA ASP A 67 24.22 -22.98 -15.42
C ASP A 67 23.39 -22.41 -14.25
N LEU A 68 23.72 -22.76 -13.00
CA LEU A 68 23.08 -22.17 -11.82
C LEU A 68 23.32 -20.65 -11.75
N LEU A 69 24.58 -20.20 -11.91
CA LEU A 69 24.92 -18.78 -11.90
C LEU A 69 24.22 -18.01 -13.01
N ASN A 70 24.06 -18.61 -14.20
CA ASN A 70 23.31 -18.01 -15.29
C ASN A 70 21.81 -17.88 -14.97
N LYS A 71 21.24 -18.83 -14.22
CA LYS A 71 19.83 -18.80 -13.77
C LYS A 71 19.61 -18.02 -12.48
N ALA A 72 20.67 -17.65 -11.77
CA ALA A 72 20.57 -17.02 -10.45
C ALA A 72 19.80 -15.70 -10.49
N ASN A 73 19.93 -14.92 -11.57
CA ASN A 73 19.16 -13.69 -11.75
C ASN A 73 17.64 -13.95 -11.87
N ASP A 74 17.24 -14.97 -12.64
CA ASP A 74 15.83 -15.31 -12.81
C ASP A 74 15.23 -15.85 -11.50
N ILE A 75 16.02 -16.64 -10.76
CA ILE A 75 15.66 -17.13 -9.43
C ILE A 75 15.49 -15.95 -8.46
N TRP A 76 16.44 -15.02 -8.45
CA TRP A 76 16.43 -13.85 -7.59
C TRP A 76 15.21 -12.96 -7.86
N HIS A 77 14.96 -12.61 -9.12
CA HIS A 77 13.80 -11.78 -9.47
C HIS A 77 12.47 -12.44 -9.09
N LYS A 78 12.37 -13.77 -9.23
CA LYS A 78 11.17 -14.48 -8.78
C LYS A 78 11.02 -14.41 -7.26
N MET A 79 12.08 -14.71 -6.50
CA MET A 79 12.03 -14.68 -5.03
C MET A 79 11.73 -13.27 -4.51
N LEU A 80 12.34 -12.25 -5.10
CA LEU A 80 12.10 -10.85 -4.77
C LEU A 80 10.64 -10.46 -5.03
N GLY A 81 10.11 -10.81 -6.20
CA GLY A 81 8.71 -10.53 -6.54
C GLY A 81 7.72 -11.27 -5.64
N ASP A 82 7.97 -12.54 -5.31
CA ASP A 82 7.15 -13.32 -4.38
C ASP A 82 7.15 -12.66 -2.97
N GLU A 83 8.29 -12.12 -2.52
CA GLU A 83 8.42 -11.43 -1.23
C GLU A 83 7.73 -10.06 -1.22
N GLU A 84 7.91 -9.25 -2.26
CA GLU A 84 7.22 -7.97 -2.42
C GLU A 84 5.69 -8.15 -2.43
N GLU A 85 5.19 -9.19 -3.13
CA GLU A 85 3.77 -9.53 -3.14
C GLU A 85 3.27 -9.99 -1.75
N GLU A 86 4.08 -10.77 -1.01
CA GLU A 86 3.73 -11.19 0.34
C GLU A 86 3.63 -10.00 1.30
N GLN A 87 4.61 -9.09 1.32
CA GLN A 87 4.57 -7.91 2.19
C GLN A 87 3.40 -6.99 1.83
N ARG A 88 3.15 -6.80 0.53
CA ARG A 88 1.98 -6.08 0.02
C ARG A 88 0.67 -6.68 0.54
N ALA A 89 0.52 -8.01 0.45
CA ALA A 89 -0.66 -8.71 0.94
C ALA A 89 -0.84 -8.57 2.46
N ARG A 90 0.26 -8.60 3.23
CA ARG A 90 0.23 -8.39 4.68
C ARG A 90 -0.24 -6.99 5.06
N ILE A 91 0.25 -5.95 4.39
CA ILE A 91 -0.20 -4.57 4.61
C ILE A 91 -1.69 -4.44 4.27
N LYS A 92 -2.10 -4.93 3.10
CA LYS A 92 -3.51 -4.90 2.69
C LYS A 92 -4.42 -5.56 3.73
N PHE A 93 -4.04 -6.74 4.21
CA PHE A 93 -4.78 -7.46 5.24
C PHE A 93 -4.91 -6.65 6.55
N GLN A 94 -3.88 -5.90 6.98
CA GLN A 94 -3.98 -5.05 8.17
C GLN A 94 -5.07 -3.98 8.01
N PHE A 95 -5.18 -3.35 6.84
CA PHE A 95 -6.20 -2.33 6.59
C PHE A 95 -7.59 -2.93 6.39
N GLU A 96 -7.70 -4.06 5.69
CA GLU A 96 -8.96 -4.77 5.56
C GLU A 96 -9.52 -5.22 6.92
N ASP A 97 -8.66 -5.73 7.82
CA ASP A 97 -9.03 -6.08 9.19
C ASP A 97 -9.40 -4.82 10.00
N LEU A 98 -8.63 -3.73 9.85
CA LEU A 98 -8.92 -2.45 10.50
C LEU A 98 -10.28 -1.89 10.09
N PHE A 99 -10.65 -2.00 8.81
CA PHE A 99 -11.93 -1.52 8.29
C PHE A 99 -13.07 -2.52 8.50
N GLY A 100 -12.74 -3.79 8.68
CA GLY A 100 -13.69 -4.90 8.77
C GLY A 100 -14.78 -4.70 9.84
N GLY A 101 -16.04 -4.78 9.40
CA GLY A 101 -17.21 -4.73 10.29
C GLY A 101 -17.52 -3.35 10.89
N LYS A 102 -16.83 -2.30 10.44
CA LYS A 102 -17.12 -0.93 10.81
C LYS A 102 -18.33 -0.41 10.05
N ASP A 103 -19.03 0.54 10.65
CA ASP A 103 -19.99 1.33 9.90
C ASP A 103 -19.28 2.49 9.18
N ILE A 104 -20.05 3.25 8.40
CA ILE A 104 -19.53 4.35 7.61
C ILE A 104 -18.94 5.49 8.47
N GLU A 105 -19.45 5.71 9.68
CA GLU A 105 -19.00 6.78 10.57
C GLU A 105 -17.67 6.41 11.23
N ASP A 106 -17.57 5.19 11.74
CA ASP A 106 -16.33 4.63 12.28
C ASP A 106 -15.23 4.55 11.20
N PHE A 107 -15.60 4.14 9.98
CA PHE A 107 -14.67 4.11 8.86
C PHE A 107 -14.18 5.52 8.50
N ARG A 108 -15.09 6.49 8.42
CA ARG A 108 -14.78 7.89 8.16
C ARG A 108 -13.76 8.44 9.16
N GLU A 109 -13.99 8.26 10.45
CA GLU A 109 -13.07 8.74 11.49
C GLU A 109 -11.69 8.09 11.35
N LEU A 110 -11.63 6.82 10.95
CA LEU A 110 -10.36 6.12 10.72
C LEU A 110 -9.61 6.63 9.51
N VAL A 111 -10.26 6.76 8.34
CA VAL A 111 -9.58 7.20 7.11
C VAL A 111 -8.97 8.60 7.25
N GLN A 112 -9.63 9.48 8.02
CA GLN A 112 -9.11 10.80 8.35
C GLN A 112 -7.82 10.75 9.18
N ASN A 113 -7.68 9.75 10.04
CA ASN A 113 -6.59 9.62 11.01
C ASN A 113 -5.68 8.42 10.72
N LEU A 114 -5.62 7.95 9.47
CA LEU A 114 -4.73 6.85 9.08
C LEU A 114 -3.27 7.20 9.34
N TYR A 115 -2.51 6.19 9.70
CA TYR A 115 -1.08 6.31 9.88
C TYR A 115 -0.42 6.70 8.56
N ASN A 116 0.47 7.70 8.61
CA ASN A 116 1.41 7.92 7.52
C ASN A 116 2.41 6.75 7.42
N TYR A 117 3.15 6.68 6.32
CA TYR A 117 4.12 5.61 6.05
C TYR A 117 5.15 5.46 7.19
N ASP A 118 5.73 6.57 7.67
CA ASP A 118 6.75 6.54 8.73
C ASP A 118 6.23 5.96 10.04
N ASP A 119 5.01 6.33 10.44
CA ASP A 119 4.39 5.88 11.67
C ASP A 119 3.92 4.42 11.56
N PHE A 120 3.37 4.03 10.40
CA PHE A 120 3.02 2.65 10.11
C PHE A 120 4.25 1.75 10.13
N SER A 121 5.31 2.15 9.43
CA SER A 121 6.58 1.42 9.32
C SER A 121 7.19 1.15 10.69
N LYS A 122 7.22 2.17 11.58
CA LYS A 122 7.69 2.00 12.96
C LYS A 122 6.84 1.02 13.76
N GLN A 123 5.52 1.05 13.60
CA GLN A 123 4.59 0.23 14.40
C GLN A 123 4.52 -1.22 13.95
N LYS A 124 4.87 -1.53 12.69
CA LYS A 124 4.66 -2.86 12.09
C LYS A 124 5.95 -3.56 11.65
N SER A 125 7.11 -2.95 11.89
CA SER A 125 8.42 -3.51 11.52
C SER A 125 8.76 -4.87 12.16
N ASP A 126 8.01 -5.32 13.16
CA ASP A 126 8.14 -6.65 13.77
C ASP A 126 7.41 -7.76 12.98
N VAL A 127 6.45 -7.40 12.13
CA VAL A 127 5.59 -8.34 11.40
C VAL A 127 5.60 -8.16 9.88
N ILE A 128 5.96 -6.97 9.40
CA ILE A 128 6.04 -6.62 7.99
C ILE A 128 7.45 -6.11 7.71
N ASP A 129 8.11 -6.69 6.71
CA ASP A 129 9.42 -6.21 6.30
C ASP A 129 9.27 -5.00 5.37
N MET A 130 9.40 -3.82 5.96
CA MET A 130 9.27 -2.54 5.27
C MET A 130 10.44 -2.24 4.33
N ASN A 131 11.49 -3.06 4.26
CA ASN A 131 12.52 -2.89 3.23
C ASN A 131 11.96 -3.17 1.83
N TYR A 132 10.90 -3.99 1.74
CA TYR A 132 10.29 -4.37 0.48
C TYR A 132 9.18 -3.43 0.01
N ILE A 133 8.72 -2.51 0.86
CA ILE A 133 7.61 -1.61 0.56
C ILE A 133 8.05 -0.17 0.76
N ASP A 134 8.03 0.62 -0.30
CA ASP A 134 8.26 2.07 -0.20
C ASP A 134 6.98 2.87 0.11
N GLU A 135 7.11 4.19 0.24
CA GLU A 135 5.98 5.08 0.57
C GLU A 135 4.92 5.11 -0.53
N GLU A 136 5.32 5.01 -1.80
CA GLU A 136 4.40 5.04 -2.94
C GLU A 136 3.59 3.74 -2.99
N GLU A 137 4.27 2.60 -2.85
CA GLU A 137 3.64 1.28 -2.75
C GLU A 137 2.70 1.20 -1.56
N TYR A 138 3.10 1.72 -0.39
CA TYR A 138 2.23 1.80 0.78
C TYR A 138 0.95 2.58 0.48
N LYS A 139 1.05 3.77 -0.11
CA LYS A 139 -0.12 4.60 -0.44
C LYS A 139 -1.06 3.88 -1.41
N GLU A 140 -0.52 3.22 -2.43
CA GLU A 140 -1.31 2.41 -3.37
C GLU A 140 -2.06 1.27 -2.67
N ILE A 141 -1.42 0.58 -1.72
CA ILE A 141 -2.05 -0.51 -0.97
C ILE A 141 -3.19 0.01 -0.08
N VAL A 142 -2.96 1.13 0.61
CA VAL A 142 -3.99 1.73 1.48
C VAL A 142 -5.16 2.24 0.65
N LYS A 143 -4.87 2.89 -0.49
CA LYS A 143 -5.88 3.34 -1.45
C LYS A 143 -6.74 2.18 -1.91
N GLU A 144 -6.14 1.06 -2.35
CA GLU A 144 -6.89 -0.14 -2.72
C GLU A 144 -7.80 -0.65 -1.60
N ALA A 145 -7.31 -0.68 -0.35
CA ALA A 145 -8.10 -1.13 0.78
C ALA A 145 -9.32 -0.22 1.06
N ILE A 146 -9.16 1.11 0.90
CA ILE A 146 -10.26 2.07 1.01
C ILE A 146 -11.26 1.88 -0.13
N THR A 147 -10.77 1.78 -1.37
CA THR A 147 -11.60 1.55 -2.57
C THR A 147 -12.45 0.30 -2.40
N GLU A 148 -11.83 -0.83 -2.02
CA GLU A 148 -12.56 -2.08 -1.80
C GLU A 148 -13.58 -1.99 -0.67
N TYR A 149 -13.29 -1.25 0.40
CA TYR A 149 -14.26 -1.03 1.47
C TYR A 149 -15.49 -0.26 0.97
N ILE A 150 -15.29 0.81 0.20
CA ILE A 150 -16.37 1.60 -0.40
C ILE A 150 -17.27 0.72 -1.27
N GLU A 151 -16.66 -0.09 -2.13
CA GLU A 151 -17.39 -0.96 -3.06
C GLU A 151 -18.13 -2.11 -2.34
N LYS A 152 -17.49 -2.77 -1.37
CA LYS A 152 -18.09 -3.89 -0.62
C LYS A 152 -19.31 -3.46 0.18
N ASN A 153 -19.34 -2.22 0.64
CA ASN A 153 -20.41 -1.70 1.49
C ASN A 153 -21.48 -0.91 0.71
N ASP A 154 -21.37 -0.81 -0.63
CA ASP A 154 -22.23 0.04 -1.49
C ASP A 154 -22.43 1.41 -0.85
N ILE A 155 -21.32 2.05 -0.45
CA ILE A 155 -21.37 3.31 0.28
C ILE A 155 -21.94 4.36 -0.66
N LYS A 156 -23.22 4.63 -0.46
CA LYS A 156 -23.87 5.81 -0.98
C LYS A 156 -23.79 6.85 0.10
N ALA A 157 -23.37 8.03 -0.33
CA ALA A 157 -23.58 9.24 0.42
C ALA A 157 -25.10 9.45 0.66
N GLU A 158 -25.73 8.75 1.61
CA GLU A 158 -26.97 9.20 2.24
C GLU A 158 -26.62 10.30 3.26
N ILE A 159 -25.92 11.31 2.75
CA ILE A 159 -25.49 12.39 3.57
C ILE A 159 -26.73 13.23 3.81
N LYS A 160 -26.99 13.49 5.09
CA LYS A 160 -28.11 14.34 5.51
C LYS A 160 -27.84 15.75 5.01
N GLY A 161 -28.27 16.03 3.78
CA GLY A 161 -28.37 17.38 3.28
C GLY A 161 -29.17 18.20 4.27
N LEU A 162 -28.56 19.25 4.80
CA LEU A 162 -29.26 20.14 5.72
C LEU A 162 -30.36 20.88 4.95
N SER A 163 -31.55 21.02 5.55
CA SER A 163 -32.67 21.65 4.86
C SER A 163 -32.36 23.13 4.61
N ALA A 164 -32.66 23.60 3.39
CA ALA A 164 -32.43 25.00 2.98
C ALA A 164 -33.07 26.04 3.91
N ASP A 165 -34.13 25.66 4.65
CA ASP A 165 -34.84 26.53 5.60
C ASP A 165 -34.01 26.90 6.85
N ASP A 166 -32.96 26.14 7.16
CA ASP A 166 -32.08 26.38 8.32
C ASP A 166 -30.88 27.28 7.99
N VAL A 167 -30.79 27.76 6.74
CA VAL A 167 -29.60 28.43 6.19
C VAL A 167 -29.91 29.84 5.68
N VAL A 168 -29.25 30.85 6.26
CA VAL A 168 -29.31 32.25 5.83
C VAL A 168 -27.98 32.62 5.19
N MET A 169 -27.98 33.19 3.99
CA MET A 169 -26.75 33.71 3.39
C MET A 169 -26.44 35.09 3.93
N ASP A 170 -25.22 35.27 4.45
CA ASP A 170 -24.78 36.52 5.05
C ASP A 170 -23.81 37.30 4.16
N GLY A 171 -23.32 36.69 3.06
CA GLY A 171 -22.41 37.29 2.08
C GLY A 171 -21.99 36.32 0.98
N ASP A 172 -21.02 36.73 0.16
CA ASP A 172 -20.33 35.81 -0.77
C ASP A 172 -19.56 34.78 0.07
N ASN A 173 -19.77 33.48 -0.18
CA ASN A 173 -19.08 32.37 0.50
C ASN A 173 -19.32 32.28 2.03
N SER A 174 -20.41 32.84 2.56
CA SER A 174 -20.77 32.67 3.98
C SER A 174 -22.26 32.42 4.19
N PHE A 175 -22.56 31.61 5.21
CA PHE A 175 -23.92 31.29 5.60
C PHE A 175 -24.05 31.09 7.11
N THR A 176 -25.18 31.51 7.67
CA THR A 176 -25.59 31.16 9.02
C THR A 176 -26.41 29.88 8.99
N TYR A 177 -25.98 28.86 9.73
CA TYR A 177 -26.74 27.64 9.98
C TYR A 177 -27.04 27.52 11.47
N LYS A 178 -28.32 27.37 11.84
CA LYS A 178 -28.79 27.32 13.24
C LYS A 178 -28.29 28.45 14.14
N GLY A 179 -28.00 29.62 13.58
CA GLY A 179 -27.55 30.80 14.31
C GLY A 179 -26.03 30.92 14.47
N GLU A 180 -25.26 30.01 13.89
CA GLU A 180 -23.80 30.09 13.80
C GLU A 180 -23.37 30.40 12.37
N GLU A 181 -22.42 31.31 12.21
CA GLU A 181 -21.88 31.70 10.91
C GLU A 181 -20.77 30.74 10.48
N TYR A 182 -20.90 30.22 9.27
CA TYR A 182 -19.94 29.35 8.61
C TYR A 182 -19.42 30.03 7.35
N GLN A 183 -18.12 29.88 7.10
CA GLN A 183 -17.52 30.20 5.82
C GLN A 183 -17.65 28.95 4.94
N GLY A 184 -18.39 29.07 3.85
CA GLY A 184 -18.62 27.98 2.90
C GLY A 184 -17.75 28.14 1.66
N PHE A 185 -17.32 27.03 1.08
CA PHE A 185 -16.74 27.04 -0.26
C PHE A 185 -17.89 27.00 -1.29
N ASP A 186 -17.87 27.96 -2.22
CA ASP A 186 -18.80 28.03 -3.36
C ASP A 186 -18.17 27.30 -4.56
N SER A 187 -18.83 26.25 -5.04
CA SER A 187 -18.48 25.61 -6.29
C SER A 187 -19.56 25.84 -7.36
N SER A 188 -19.89 27.10 -7.68
CA SER A 188 -20.68 27.41 -8.89
C SER A 188 -20.04 26.86 -10.17
N ASP A 189 -18.71 26.69 -10.16
CA ASP A 189 -17.89 26.23 -11.30
C ASP A 189 -17.01 24.99 -10.98
N GLY A 190 -17.24 24.29 -9.85
CA GLY A 190 -16.36 23.18 -9.44
C GLY A 190 -14.97 23.66 -8.96
N GLY A 191 -14.94 24.70 -8.13
CA GLY A 191 -13.71 25.24 -7.54
C GLY A 191 -12.92 24.21 -6.74
N ASP A 192 -11.59 24.36 -6.75
CA ASP A 192 -10.58 23.37 -6.33
C ASP A 192 -11.05 22.40 -5.24
N PHE A 193 -11.13 21.15 -5.67
CA PHE A 193 -11.41 19.97 -4.88
C PHE A 193 -10.21 19.73 -3.93
N ASP A 194 -10.08 20.53 -2.87
CA ASP A 194 -9.01 20.45 -1.89
C ASP A 194 -9.58 20.63 -0.47
N CYS A 195 -9.57 19.55 0.32
CA CYS A 195 -9.86 19.62 1.75
C CYS A 195 -8.55 19.74 2.55
N THR A 196 -8.06 20.97 2.69
CA THR A 196 -6.90 21.30 3.56
C THR A 196 -7.08 20.91 5.03
N SER A 197 -8.30 20.53 5.45
CA SER A 197 -8.61 20.15 6.83
C SER A 197 -8.46 18.64 7.12
N CYS A 198 -8.23 17.82 6.08
CA CYS A 198 -8.03 16.39 6.18
C CYS A 198 -6.64 16.03 5.64
N GLU A 199 -5.73 15.54 6.51
CA GLU A 199 -4.36 15.22 6.11
C GLU A 199 -4.28 14.10 5.06
N ASN A 200 -5.23 13.17 5.09
CA ASN A 200 -5.33 12.06 4.14
C ASN A 200 -6.23 12.38 2.93
N PHE A 201 -6.45 13.66 2.62
CA PHE A 201 -7.35 14.08 1.53
C PHE A 201 -7.02 13.42 0.19
N ASP A 202 -5.77 13.51 -0.27
CA ASP A 202 -5.35 12.99 -1.58
C ASP A 202 -5.62 11.48 -1.67
N LEU A 203 -5.28 10.74 -0.61
CA LEU A 203 -5.49 9.31 -0.52
C LEU A 203 -6.97 8.92 -0.59
N ILE A 204 -7.82 9.64 0.16
CA ILE A 204 -9.27 9.42 0.14
C ILE A 204 -9.85 9.77 -1.23
N TYR A 205 -9.43 10.90 -1.80
CA TYR A 205 -9.90 11.35 -3.10
C TYR A 205 -9.58 10.34 -4.18
N GLU A 206 -8.32 9.91 -4.30
CA GLU A 206 -7.89 8.93 -5.29
C GLU A 206 -8.63 7.60 -5.15
N ALA A 207 -8.80 7.11 -3.92
CA ALA A 207 -9.57 5.89 -3.67
C ALA A 207 -11.04 6.01 -4.13
N VAL A 208 -11.69 7.13 -3.82
CA VAL A 208 -13.08 7.39 -4.27
C VAL A 208 -13.15 7.56 -5.80
N GLN A 209 -12.12 8.12 -6.43
CA GLN A 209 -12.05 8.19 -7.89
C GLN A 209 -11.93 6.82 -8.55
N GLU A 210 -11.28 5.85 -7.91
CA GLU A 210 -11.18 4.49 -8.41
C GLU A 210 -12.41 3.63 -8.08
N ALA A 211 -13.12 3.95 -7.00
CA ALA A 211 -14.31 3.24 -6.59
C ALA A 211 -15.46 3.40 -7.60
N ASN A 212 -16.19 2.32 -7.83
CA ASN A 212 -17.41 2.31 -8.63
C ASN A 212 -18.61 2.93 -7.87
N CYS A 213 -18.55 4.24 -7.61
CA CYS A 213 -19.62 5.03 -6.97
C CYS A 213 -20.04 6.23 -7.84
N GLU A 214 -21.30 6.66 -7.71
CA GLU A 214 -21.87 7.74 -8.54
C GLU A 214 -21.43 9.14 -8.05
N ASP A 215 -21.64 9.44 -6.76
CA ASP A 215 -21.40 10.78 -6.18
C ASP A 215 -20.03 10.90 -5.51
N LYS A 216 -18.97 10.83 -6.33
CA LYS A 216 -17.56 10.85 -5.89
C LYS A 216 -17.17 12.09 -5.08
N GLU A 217 -17.68 13.25 -5.47
CA GLU A 217 -17.39 14.50 -4.78
C GLU A 217 -17.92 14.48 -3.35
N GLU A 218 -19.19 14.12 -3.21
CA GLU A 218 -19.89 14.15 -1.94
C GLU A 218 -19.34 13.11 -0.99
N LEU A 219 -19.06 11.91 -1.50
CA LEU A 219 -18.44 10.84 -0.73
C LEU A 219 -17.05 11.25 -0.24
N THR A 220 -16.22 11.85 -1.10
CA THR A 220 -14.88 12.30 -0.70
C THR A 220 -14.98 13.34 0.41
N MET A 221 -15.82 14.36 0.23
CA MET A 221 -15.97 15.43 1.22
C MET A 221 -16.49 14.91 2.55
N TYR A 222 -17.47 14.00 2.50
CA TYR A 222 -17.96 13.33 3.69
C TYR A 222 -16.90 12.50 4.39
N LEU A 223 -16.13 11.68 3.66
CA LEU A 223 -15.03 10.90 4.24
C LEU A 223 -13.93 11.80 4.82
N CYS A 224 -13.74 12.99 4.26
CA CYS A 224 -12.84 14.02 4.82
C CYS A 224 -13.42 14.77 6.01
N GLY A 225 -14.64 14.44 6.46
CA GLY A 225 -15.26 14.99 7.66
C GLY A 225 -16.01 16.29 7.43
N MET A 226 -16.30 16.62 6.17
CA MET A 226 -17.02 17.82 5.80
C MET A 226 -18.53 17.56 5.85
N ASN A 227 -19.26 18.51 6.42
CA ASN A 227 -20.69 18.66 6.30
C ASN A 227 -21.04 19.44 5.02
N PHE A 228 -22.28 19.33 4.55
CA PHE A 228 -22.75 20.14 3.43
C PHE A 228 -24.22 20.55 3.46
N VAL A 229 -24.53 21.56 2.65
CA VAL A 229 -25.89 22.06 2.40
C VAL A 229 -26.11 22.21 0.91
N TYR A 230 -27.28 21.76 0.42
CA TYR A 230 -27.78 22.12 -0.91
C TYR A 230 -28.75 23.29 -0.81
N LYS A 231 -28.59 24.27 -1.70
CA LYS A 231 -29.56 25.34 -1.87
C LYS A 231 -29.98 25.46 -3.33
N ASN A 232 -31.29 25.35 -3.57
CA ASN A 232 -31.89 25.73 -4.84
C ASN A 232 -31.94 27.25 -4.93
N LEU A 233 -31.28 27.84 -5.93
CA LEU A 233 -31.47 29.23 -6.29
C LEU A 233 -32.59 29.38 -7.33
N VAL A 234 -33.06 30.62 -7.49
CA VAL A 234 -33.96 31.01 -8.58
C VAL A 234 -33.23 30.70 -9.90
N ASP A 235 -33.92 30.02 -10.83
CA ASP A 235 -33.41 29.52 -12.13
C ASP A 235 -32.77 28.10 -12.15
N ASP A 236 -33.17 27.20 -11.25
CA ASP A 236 -32.83 25.76 -11.24
C ASP A 236 -31.33 25.41 -11.06
N VAL A 237 -30.50 26.36 -10.60
CA VAL A 237 -29.10 26.10 -10.26
C VAL A 237 -28.99 25.68 -8.79
N MET A 238 -28.47 24.48 -8.55
CA MET A 238 -28.13 23.98 -7.20
C MET A 238 -26.72 24.42 -6.82
N TYR A 239 -26.58 25.07 -5.67
CA TYR A 239 -25.30 25.34 -5.04
C TYR A 239 -25.04 24.34 -3.91
N LYS A 240 -23.82 23.78 -3.89
CA LYS A 240 -23.29 22.95 -2.79
C LYS A 240 -22.37 23.79 -1.93
N PHE A 241 -22.58 23.77 -0.62
CA PHE A 241 -21.70 24.40 0.35
C PHE A 241 -21.09 23.35 1.26
N TYR A 242 -19.76 23.33 1.38
CA TYR A 242 -19.04 22.45 2.30
C TYR A 242 -18.50 23.24 3.51
N PHE A 243 -18.56 22.63 4.69
CA PHE A 243 -18.08 23.23 5.94
C PHE A 243 -17.74 22.14 6.97
N LYS A 244 -17.03 22.51 8.05
CA LYS A 244 -16.73 21.62 9.18
C LYS A 244 -17.75 21.78 10.29
#